data_AF-A0AA43D083-F1
#
_entry.id   AF-A0AA43D083-F1
#
_cell.length_a   1.000
_cell.length_b   1.000
_cell.length_c   1.000
_cell.angle_alpha   90.00
_cell.angle_beta   90.00
_cell.angle_gamma   90.00
#
_symmetry.space_group_name_H-M   'P 1'
#
loop_
_entity.id
_entity.type
_entity.pdbx_description
1 polymer ?
#
loop_
_entity_poly.entity_id
_entity_poly.type
_entity_poly.pdbx_seq_one_letter_code
_entity_poly.pdbx_strand_id
1 'polypeptide(L)'
;MPKKNEMGLTTKIMIGMGAGLILGILTNLFLADVAFVQKYIVDGFLKVIGSIFVASLKMMVVPLVFVSLVGGVTAMGNVKKLGRIGLKALVLYIATTTIAITIALTLAVVVSPGEGMKLDSKSAAFTAKEAPPLGDVIINMVPSNPVQAMAQGEMLQVIVFALLFGIAITLAGERGKHVLNFFNDLDSVIMKMVDIVMALAPIGVFALIARTFAGQGIDLIKPLM
;
A
#
# COMPACT_ATOMS: atom_id res chain seq x y z
N MET A 1 -28.76 -8.19 29.17
CA MET A 1 -27.67 -9.06 28.65
C MET A 1 -26.41 -8.22 28.55
N PRO A 2 -25.28 -8.61 29.18
CA PRO A 2 -24.08 -7.78 29.16
C PRO A 2 -23.47 -7.79 27.75
N LYS A 3 -23.17 -6.60 27.21
CA LYS A 3 -22.46 -6.43 25.94
C LYS A 3 -21.10 -7.14 26.06
N LYS A 4 -20.92 -8.21 25.29
CA LYS A 4 -19.63 -8.89 25.11
C LYS A 4 -18.63 -7.84 24.65
N ASN A 5 -17.50 -7.75 25.35
CA ASN A 5 -16.42 -6.80 25.07
C ASN A 5 -15.80 -7.17 23.71
N GLU A 6 -16.35 -6.66 22.61
CA GLU A 6 -15.84 -6.95 21.28
C GLU A 6 -14.51 -6.22 21.11
N MET A 7 -13.42 -7.00 21.01
CA MET A 7 -12.08 -6.47 20.83
C MET A 7 -12.01 -5.60 19.57
N GLY A 8 -11.40 -4.41 19.70
CA GLY A 8 -11.19 -3.50 18.59
C GLY A 8 -10.38 -4.13 17.46
N LEU A 9 -10.64 -3.71 16.22
CA LEU A 9 -9.97 -4.25 15.03
C LEU A 9 -8.45 -4.11 15.12
N THR A 10 -7.96 -2.96 15.60
CA THR A 10 -6.53 -2.71 15.83
C THR A 10 -5.90 -3.75 16.76
N THR A 11 -6.58 -4.08 17.86
CA THR A 11 -6.11 -5.11 18.81
C THR A 11 -6.09 -6.49 18.18
N LYS A 12 -7.11 -6.84 17.37
CA LYS A 12 -7.14 -8.11 16.62
C LYS A 12 -5.99 -8.21 15.62
N ILE A 13 -5.69 -7.11 14.91
CA ILE A 13 -4.55 -7.05 13.98
C ILE A 13 -3.23 -7.22 14.73
N MET A 14 -3.02 -6.51 15.85
CA MET A 14 -1.80 -6.65 16.64
C MET A 14 -1.60 -8.07 17.19
N ILE A 15 -2.67 -8.71 17.66
CA ILE A 15 -2.62 -10.11 18.11
C ILE A 15 -2.31 -11.04 16.93
N GLY A 16 -2.93 -10.83 15.77
CA GLY A 16 -2.62 -11.59 14.54
C GLY A 16 -1.16 -11.42 14.11
N MET A 17 -0.62 -10.22 14.19
CA MET A 17 0.79 -9.93 13.93
C MET A 17 1.71 -10.68 14.90
N GLY A 18 1.45 -10.58 16.21
CA GLY A 18 2.26 -11.24 17.24
C GLY A 18 2.20 -12.76 17.14
N ALA A 19 1.00 -13.32 16.99
CA ALA A 19 0.82 -14.77 16.80
C ALA A 19 1.47 -15.26 15.50
N GLY A 20 1.37 -14.49 14.42
CA GLY A 20 2.01 -14.82 13.14
C GLY A 20 3.53 -14.81 13.25
N LEU A 21 4.10 -13.82 13.94
CA LEU A 21 5.55 -13.74 14.18
C LEU A 21 6.05 -14.93 15.00
N ILE A 22 5.38 -15.26 16.11
CA ILE A 22 5.74 -16.40 16.96
C ILE A 22 5.68 -17.70 16.15
N LEU A 23 4.58 -17.95 15.44
CA LEU A 23 4.43 -19.17 14.64
C LEU A 23 5.41 -19.24 13.48
N GLY A 24 5.69 -18.12 12.80
CA GLY A 24 6.69 -18.07 11.74
C GLY A 24 8.08 -18.44 12.24
N ILE A 25 8.50 -17.86 13.37
CA ILE A 25 9.81 -18.16 13.98
C ILE A 25 9.88 -19.61 14.46
N LEU A 26 8.86 -20.11 15.16
CA LEU A 26 8.84 -21.51 15.61
C LEU A 26 8.89 -22.49 14.44
N THR A 27 8.15 -22.20 13.36
CA THR A 27 8.16 -23.02 12.15
C THR A 27 9.53 -23.02 11.49
N ASN A 28 10.23 -21.88 11.47
CA ASN A 28 11.58 -21.80 10.94
C ASN A 28 12.61 -22.53 11.81
N LEU A 29 12.56 -22.39 13.14
CA LEU A 29 13.56 -22.99 14.03
C LEU A 29 13.42 -24.51 14.19
N PHE A 30 12.19 -25.01 14.24
CA PHE A 30 11.92 -26.42 14.56
C PHE A 30 11.44 -27.25 13.37
N LEU A 31 10.93 -26.61 12.32
CA LEU A 31 10.23 -27.29 11.21
C LEU A 31 10.75 -26.85 9.83
N ALA A 32 11.91 -26.19 9.74
CA ALA A 32 12.54 -25.82 8.47
C ALA A 32 12.82 -27.03 7.57
N ASP A 33 13.29 -28.13 8.14
CA ASP A 33 13.68 -29.34 7.39
C ASP A 33 12.49 -30.24 7.01
N VAL A 34 11.30 -29.94 7.52
CA VAL A 34 10.10 -30.76 7.26
C VAL A 34 9.44 -30.27 5.98
N ALA A 35 9.79 -30.92 4.86
CA ALA A 35 9.26 -30.61 3.53
C ALA A 35 7.72 -30.55 3.45
N PHE A 36 7.02 -31.34 4.28
CA PHE A 36 5.56 -31.31 4.37
C PHE A 36 5.03 -29.98 4.93
N VAL A 37 5.63 -29.46 6.00
CA VAL A 37 5.21 -28.20 6.65
C VAL A 37 5.47 -27.01 5.72
N GLN A 38 6.66 -26.97 5.10
CA GLN A 38 7.00 -25.91 4.16
C GLN A 38 6.06 -25.91 2.95
N LYS A 39 5.82 -27.07 2.33
CA LYS A 39 5.02 -27.17 1.10
C LYS A 39 3.52 -26.93 1.32
N TYR A 40 2.93 -27.49 2.38
CA TYR A 40 1.47 -27.45 2.56
C TYR A 40 0.99 -26.35 3.52
N ILE A 41 1.76 -26.04 4.56
CA ILE A 41 1.38 -25.04 5.56
C ILE A 41 1.89 -23.66 5.13
N VAL A 42 3.19 -23.53 4.88
CA VAL A 42 3.83 -22.23 4.59
C VAL A 42 3.52 -21.75 3.17
N ASP A 43 3.84 -22.55 2.15
CA ASP A 43 3.62 -22.19 0.75
C ASP A 43 2.24 -22.60 0.20
N GLY A 44 1.48 -23.39 0.96
CA GLY A 44 0.08 -23.68 0.67
C GLY A 44 -0.84 -22.70 1.40
N PHE A 45 -1.31 -23.10 2.58
CA PHE A 45 -2.37 -22.40 3.31
C PHE A 45 -2.03 -20.94 3.64
N LEU A 46 -0.88 -20.68 4.27
CA LEU A 46 -0.48 -19.34 4.67
C LEU A 46 -0.26 -18.41 3.46
N LYS A 47 0.38 -18.93 2.40
CA LYS A 47 0.57 -18.19 1.15
C LYS A 47 -0.75 -17.82 0.50
N VAL A 48 -1.69 -18.77 0.38
CA VAL A 48 -2.98 -18.54 -0.26
C VAL A 48 -3.77 -17.46 0.49
N ILE A 49 -3.88 -17.59 1.82
CA ILE A 49 -4.59 -16.60 2.65
C ILE A 49 -3.94 -15.22 2.55
N GLY A 50 -2.61 -15.15 2.71
CA GLY A 50 -1.88 -13.89 2.63
C GLY A 50 -2.01 -13.24 1.25
N SER A 51 -1.92 -14.04 0.18
CA SER A 51 -2.01 -13.56 -1.20
C SER A 51 -3.41 -13.09 -1.57
N ILE A 52 -4.46 -13.80 -1.12
CA ILE A 52 -5.86 -13.36 -1.26
C ILE A 52 -6.04 -12.02 -0.55
N PHE A 53 -5.53 -11.86 0.68
CA PHE A 53 -5.64 -10.60 1.41
C PHE A 53 -4.95 -9.44 0.67
N VAL A 54 -3.72 -9.64 0.19
CA VAL A 54 -3.01 -8.62 -0.62
C VAL A 54 -3.75 -8.31 -1.91
N ALA A 55 -4.29 -9.32 -2.60
CA ALA A 55 -5.08 -9.13 -3.81
C ALA A 55 -6.36 -8.34 -3.53
N SER A 56 -7.05 -8.62 -2.43
CA SER A 56 -8.22 -7.86 -1.98
C SER A 56 -7.88 -6.39 -1.70
N LEU A 57 -6.75 -6.11 -1.04
CA LEU A 57 -6.28 -4.74 -0.84
C LEU A 57 -5.99 -4.04 -2.17
N LYS A 58 -5.23 -4.69 -3.06
CA LYS A 58 -4.89 -4.13 -4.39
C LYS A 58 -6.12 -3.84 -5.24
N MET A 59 -7.14 -4.70 -5.19
CA MET A 59 -8.41 -4.51 -5.89
C MET A 59 -9.12 -3.22 -5.46
N MET A 60 -9.02 -2.84 -4.19
CA MET A 60 -9.67 -1.63 -3.66
C MET A 60 -8.94 -0.34 -4.01
N VAL A 61 -7.64 -0.37 -4.30
CA VAL A 61 -6.81 0.83 -4.48
C VAL A 61 -7.32 1.71 -5.62
N VAL A 62 -7.54 1.14 -6.81
CA VAL A 62 -7.91 1.95 -7.99
C VAL A 62 -9.31 2.59 -7.84
N PRO A 63 -10.38 1.84 -7.49
CA PRO A 63 -11.70 2.44 -7.31
C PRO A 63 -11.74 3.48 -6.19
N LEU A 64 -11.10 3.19 -5.06
CA LEU A 64 -11.05 4.10 -3.91
C LEU A 64 -10.35 5.40 -4.29
N VAL A 65 -9.16 5.33 -4.87
CA VAL A 65 -8.42 6.54 -5.24
C VAL A 65 -9.19 7.36 -6.26
N PHE A 66 -9.79 6.75 -7.28
CA PHE A 66 -10.57 7.48 -8.27
C PHE A 66 -11.77 8.19 -7.64
N VAL A 67 -12.62 7.45 -6.92
CA VAL A 67 -13.88 7.99 -6.38
C VAL A 67 -13.63 9.01 -5.28
N SER A 68 -12.75 8.70 -4.34
CA SER A 68 -12.46 9.60 -3.22
C SER A 68 -11.73 10.87 -3.67
N LEU A 69 -10.88 10.82 -4.71
CA LEU A 69 -10.28 12.04 -5.27
C LEU A 69 -11.30 12.90 -6.02
N VAL A 70 -12.17 12.29 -6.84
CA VAL A 70 -13.24 13.03 -7.54
C VAL A 70 -14.16 13.72 -6.52
N GLY A 71 -14.62 13.00 -5.49
CA GLY A 71 -15.42 13.56 -4.39
C GLY A 71 -14.67 14.61 -3.58
N GLY A 72 -13.40 14.37 -3.26
CA GLY A 72 -12.58 15.30 -2.48
C GLY A 72 -12.31 16.63 -3.19
N VAL A 73 -12.01 16.60 -4.49
CA VAL A 73 -11.78 17.80 -5.31
C VAL A 73 -13.06 18.63 -5.46
N THR A 74 -14.16 17.96 -5.75
CA THR A 74 -15.46 18.60 -5.97
C THR A 74 -16.04 19.22 -4.70
N ALA A 75 -15.89 18.55 -3.55
CA ALA A 75 -16.29 19.09 -2.24
C ALA A 75 -15.58 20.42 -1.90
N MET A 76 -14.40 20.65 -2.47
CA MET A 76 -13.63 21.86 -2.23
C MET A 76 -14.11 23.07 -3.03
N GLY A 77 -14.89 22.84 -4.11
CA GLY A 77 -15.62 23.85 -4.89
C GLY A 77 -14.81 24.95 -5.58
N ASN A 78 -13.50 25.05 -5.33
CA ASN A 78 -12.65 26.13 -5.81
C ASN A 78 -11.28 25.62 -6.28
N VAL A 79 -11.06 25.68 -7.59
CA VAL A 79 -9.83 25.23 -8.26
C VAL A 79 -8.58 25.98 -7.76
N LYS A 80 -8.68 27.28 -7.43
CA LYS A 80 -7.54 28.04 -6.88
C LYS A 80 -7.14 27.53 -5.48
N LYS A 81 -8.13 27.15 -4.66
CA LYS A 81 -7.83 26.51 -3.36
C LYS A 81 -7.14 25.17 -3.57
N LEU A 82 -7.52 24.41 -4.61
CA LEU A 82 -6.91 23.11 -4.93
C LEU A 82 -5.45 23.23 -5.29
N GLY A 83 -5.13 24.14 -6.20
CA GLY A 83 -3.73 24.40 -6.57
C GLY A 83 -2.89 24.83 -5.37
N ARG A 84 -3.42 25.69 -4.49
CA ARG A 84 -2.70 26.14 -3.29
C ARG A 84 -2.47 25.02 -2.28
N ILE A 85 -3.47 24.16 -2.06
CA ILE A 85 -3.35 23.02 -1.13
C ILE A 85 -2.40 21.97 -1.72
N GLY A 86 -2.53 21.66 -3.01
CA GLY A 86 -1.63 20.74 -3.71
C GLY A 86 -0.18 21.21 -3.67
N LEU A 87 0.09 22.49 -3.92
CA LEU A 87 1.44 23.04 -3.82
C LEU A 87 1.98 23.00 -2.39
N LYS A 88 1.16 23.34 -1.39
CA LYS A 88 1.57 23.21 0.02
C LYS A 88 1.89 21.77 0.39
N ALA A 89 1.07 20.82 -0.05
CA ALA A 89 1.28 19.39 0.18
C ALA A 89 2.56 18.90 -0.52
N LEU A 90 2.82 19.33 -1.75
CA LEU A 90 4.03 18.99 -2.50
C LEU A 90 5.29 19.51 -1.78
N VAL A 91 5.29 20.79 -1.37
CA VAL A 91 6.41 21.39 -0.64
C VAL A 91 6.63 20.67 0.70
N LEU A 92 5.54 20.39 1.43
CA LEU A 92 5.60 19.62 2.67
C LEU A 92 6.21 18.24 2.43
N TYR A 93 5.74 17.52 1.40
CA TYR A 93 6.19 16.17 1.08
C TYR A 93 7.67 16.13 0.70
N ILE A 94 8.12 17.07 -0.14
CA ILE A 94 9.54 17.19 -0.50
C ILE A 94 10.36 17.49 0.75
N ALA A 95 9.95 18.46 1.57
CA ALA A 95 10.69 18.83 2.78
C ALA A 95 10.79 17.65 3.77
N THR A 96 9.68 16.96 4.06
CA THR A 96 9.69 15.82 4.98
C THR A 96 10.48 14.63 4.41
N THR A 97 10.42 14.40 3.10
CA THR A 97 11.18 13.33 2.45
C THR A 97 12.67 13.62 2.49
N THR A 98 13.09 14.85 2.21
CA THR A 98 14.49 15.26 2.35
C THR A 98 14.98 15.06 3.77
N ILE A 99 14.23 15.51 4.78
CA ILE A 99 14.58 15.31 6.19
C ILE A 99 14.70 13.81 6.52
N ALA A 100 13.73 13.00 6.11
CA ALA A 100 13.74 11.56 6.36
C ALA A 100 14.94 10.86 5.69
N ILE A 101 15.25 11.18 4.44
CA ILE A 101 16.41 10.63 3.71
C ILE A 101 17.71 11.06 4.38
N THR A 102 17.84 12.32 4.79
CA THR A 102 19.03 12.79 5.49
C THR A 102 19.24 12.02 6.81
N ILE A 103 18.20 11.82 7.60
CA ILE A 103 18.27 11.04 8.84
C ILE A 103 18.63 9.58 8.52
N ALA A 104 17.96 8.97 7.54
CA ALA A 104 18.20 7.58 7.15
C ALA A 104 19.64 7.34 6.69
N LEU A 105 20.18 8.21 5.83
CA LEU A 105 21.56 8.13 5.35
C LEU A 105 22.57 8.36 6.48
N THR A 106 22.29 9.30 7.39
CA THR A 106 23.16 9.56 8.55
C THR A 106 23.23 8.33 9.44
N LEU A 107 22.09 7.71 9.76
CA LEU A 107 22.05 6.49 10.57
C LEU A 107 22.70 5.30 9.85
N ALA A 108 22.48 5.15 8.55
CA ALA A 108 23.09 4.07 7.76
C ALA A 108 24.62 4.16 7.76
N VAL A 109 25.19 5.37 7.70
CA VAL A 109 26.64 5.59 7.75
C VAL A 109 27.20 5.39 9.17
N VAL A 110 26.44 5.70 10.21
CA VAL A 110 26.89 5.56 11.61
C VAL A 110 26.80 4.12 12.11
N VAL A 111 25.73 3.40 11.76
CA VAL A 111 25.48 2.02 12.20
C VAL A 111 26.15 1.01 11.27
N SER A 112 26.43 1.37 10.01
CA SER A 112 27.02 0.52 8.98
C SER A 112 26.38 -0.90 8.90
N PRO A 113 25.03 -1.01 8.81
CA PRO A 113 24.38 -2.31 8.78
C PRO A 113 24.84 -3.11 7.55
N GLY A 114 25.39 -4.31 7.79
CA GLY A 114 25.91 -5.19 6.73
C GLY A 114 27.44 -5.17 6.54
N GLU A 115 28.18 -4.38 7.32
CA GLU A 115 29.64 -4.46 7.35
C GLU A 115 30.08 -5.88 7.78
N GLY A 116 30.85 -6.56 6.92
CA GLY A 116 31.24 -7.97 7.11
C GLY A 116 30.35 -9.02 6.42
N MET A 117 29.24 -8.63 5.77
CA MET A 117 28.40 -9.55 4.98
C MET A 117 29.06 -9.84 3.61
N LYS A 118 29.60 -11.05 3.43
CA LYS A 118 30.05 -11.54 2.12
C LYS A 118 28.85 -12.01 1.30
N LEU A 119 28.18 -11.09 0.61
CA LEU A 119 27.19 -11.43 -0.40
C LEU A 119 27.90 -11.98 -1.65
N ASP A 120 27.67 -13.25 -1.98
CA ASP A 120 28.21 -13.86 -3.21
C ASP A 120 27.64 -13.13 -4.44
N SER A 121 28.48 -12.31 -5.07
CA SER A 121 28.13 -11.37 -6.13
C SER A 121 27.68 -12.06 -7.42
N LYS A 122 27.70 -13.40 -7.49
CA LYS A 122 27.32 -14.19 -8.67
C LYS A 122 25.82 -14.38 -8.87
N SER A 123 24.97 -14.06 -7.88
CA SER A 123 23.52 -14.32 -7.97
C SER A 123 22.64 -13.06 -8.16
N ALA A 124 23.24 -11.87 -8.27
CA ALA A 124 22.51 -10.61 -8.44
C ALA A 124 23.03 -9.79 -9.62
N ALA A 125 22.90 -10.31 -10.85
CA ALA A 125 22.98 -9.47 -12.05
C ALA A 125 21.69 -8.63 -12.17
N PHE A 126 21.50 -7.70 -11.24
CA PHE A 126 20.45 -6.70 -11.34
C PHE A 126 20.95 -5.58 -12.26
N THR A 127 20.52 -5.60 -13.51
CA THR A 127 20.74 -4.46 -14.41
C THR A 127 19.81 -3.34 -13.96
N ALA A 128 20.38 -2.28 -13.38
CA ALA A 128 19.64 -1.09 -13.01
C ALA A 128 18.94 -0.53 -14.26
N LYS A 129 17.62 -0.38 -14.19
CA LYS A 129 16.84 0.26 -15.25
C LYS A 129 17.14 1.76 -15.20
N GLU A 130 17.51 2.35 -16.34
CA GLU A 130 17.75 3.79 -16.41
C GLU A 130 16.48 4.55 -16.03
N ALA A 131 16.65 5.56 -15.16
CA ALA A 131 15.55 6.41 -14.76
C ALA A 131 15.11 7.26 -15.97
N PRO A 132 13.81 7.26 -16.31
CA PRO A 132 13.33 8.10 -17.40
C PRO A 132 13.59 9.58 -17.08
N PRO A 133 13.87 10.40 -18.10
CA PRO A 133 13.98 11.85 -17.95
C PRO A 133 12.76 12.44 -17.24
N LEU A 134 12.97 13.47 -16.41
CA LEU A 134 11.87 14.14 -15.69
C LEU A 134 10.80 14.70 -16.65
N GLY A 135 11.19 15.15 -17.84
CA GLY A 135 10.26 15.59 -18.87
C GLY A 135 9.29 14.49 -19.29
N ASP A 136 9.80 13.28 -19.50
CA ASP A 136 8.99 12.12 -19.86
C ASP A 136 8.06 11.70 -18.72
N VAL A 137 8.50 11.81 -17.46
CA VAL A 137 7.63 11.56 -16.30
C VAL A 137 6.45 12.54 -16.25
N ILE A 138 6.68 13.81 -16.56
CA ILE A 138 5.62 14.83 -16.60
C ILE A 138 4.65 14.56 -17.75
N ILE A 139 5.16 14.22 -18.94
CA ILE A 139 4.32 13.90 -20.11
C ILE A 139 3.47 12.65 -19.82
N ASN A 140 4.08 11.60 -19.27
CA ASN A 140 3.42 10.34 -18.94
C ASN A 140 2.43 10.45 -17.76
N MET A 141 2.38 11.60 -17.10
CA MET A 141 1.42 11.90 -16.05
C MET A 141 -0.01 12.01 -16.60
N VAL A 142 -0.17 12.47 -17.84
CA VAL A 142 -1.46 12.58 -18.51
C VAL A 142 -1.70 11.30 -19.33
N PRO A 143 -2.68 10.45 -18.96
CA PRO A 143 -2.95 9.23 -19.71
C PRO A 143 -3.52 9.56 -21.10
N SER A 144 -3.10 8.78 -22.10
CA SER A 144 -3.79 8.74 -23.40
C SER A 144 -5.16 8.06 -23.30
N ASN A 145 -5.29 7.08 -22.40
CA ASN A 145 -6.54 6.37 -22.13
C ASN A 145 -6.71 6.14 -20.60
N PRO A 146 -7.63 6.85 -19.93
CA PRO A 146 -7.82 6.72 -18.48
C PRO A 146 -8.37 5.35 -18.05
N VAL A 147 -9.15 4.68 -18.90
CA VAL A 147 -9.69 3.35 -18.61
C VAL A 147 -8.56 2.31 -18.60
N GLN A 148 -7.64 2.42 -19.56
CA GLN A 148 -6.44 1.59 -19.59
C GLN A 148 -5.54 1.85 -18.39
N ALA A 149 -5.34 3.12 -18.01
CA ALA A 149 -4.55 3.48 -16.83
C ALA A 149 -5.13 2.86 -15.55
N MET A 150 -6.46 2.89 -15.38
CA MET A 150 -7.13 2.23 -14.26
C MET A 150 -6.97 0.72 -14.29
N ALA A 151 -7.06 0.10 -15.48
CA ALA A 151 -6.90 -1.35 -15.62
C ALA A 151 -5.45 -1.83 -15.35
N GLN A 152 -4.47 -1.02 -15.72
CA GLN A 152 -3.04 -1.32 -15.52
C GLN A 152 -2.55 -0.91 -14.12
N GLY A 153 -3.34 -0.14 -13.36
CA GLY A 153 -2.94 0.34 -12.05
C GLY A 153 -1.90 1.47 -12.11
N GLU A 154 -1.87 2.23 -13.19
CA GLU A 154 -0.99 3.39 -13.38
C GLU A 154 -1.46 4.56 -12.51
N MET A 155 -1.15 4.49 -11.22
CA MET A 155 -1.76 5.35 -10.18
C MET A 155 -1.58 6.85 -10.46
N LEU A 156 -0.41 7.27 -10.95
CA LEU A 156 -0.15 8.67 -11.24
C LEU A 156 -1.13 9.22 -12.30
N GLN A 157 -1.39 8.42 -13.34
CA GLN A 157 -2.33 8.77 -14.41
C GLN A 157 -3.78 8.76 -13.92
N VAL A 158 -4.15 7.78 -13.09
CA VAL A 158 -5.47 7.71 -12.45
C VAL A 158 -5.73 8.95 -11.60
N ILE A 159 -4.74 9.37 -10.80
CA ILE A 159 -4.83 10.56 -9.95
C ILE A 159 -5.03 11.82 -10.82
N VAL A 160 -4.23 12.02 -11.86
CA VAL A 160 -4.36 13.21 -12.71
C VAL A 160 -5.70 13.26 -13.43
N PHE A 161 -6.16 12.13 -13.96
CA PHE A 161 -7.48 12.05 -14.56
C PHE A 161 -8.59 12.35 -13.54
N ALA A 162 -8.53 11.76 -12.34
CA ALA A 162 -9.50 12.01 -11.27
C ALA A 162 -9.57 13.48 -10.87
N LEU A 163 -8.42 14.15 -10.75
CA LEU A 163 -8.33 15.58 -10.43
C LEU A 163 -8.97 16.43 -11.54
N LEU A 164 -8.62 16.19 -12.80
CA LEU A 164 -9.18 16.91 -13.95
C LEU A 164 -10.69 16.69 -14.06
N PHE A 165 -11.15 15.46 -13.85
CA PHE A 165 -12.56 15.10 -13.88
C PHE A 165 -13.34 15.77 -12.74
N GLY A 166 -12.81 15.76 -11.52
CA GLY A 166 -13.40 16.47 -10.38
C GLY A 166 -13.45 17.99 -10.58
N ILE A 167 -12.41 18.59 -11.18
CA ILE A 167 -12.42 20.01 -11.58
C ILE A 167 -13.52 20.26 -12.62
N ALA A 168 -13.65 19.41 -13.64
CA ALA A 168 -14.68 19.53 -14.67
C ALA A 168 -16.10 19.45 -14.09
N ILE A 169 -16.35 18.53 -13.15
CA ILE A 169 -17.62 18.44 -12.41
C ILE A 169 -17.91 19.75 -11.68
N THR A 170 -16.91 20.31 -11.00
CA THR A 170 -17.05 21.58 -10.26
C THR A 170 -17.40 22.74 -11.19
N LEU A 171 -16.76 22.79 -12.37
CA LEU A 171 -16.99 23.82 -13.39
C LEU A 171 -18.33 23.65 -14.13
N ALA A 172 -18.88 22.44 -14.20
CA ALA A 172 -20.16 22.14 -14.85
C ALA A 172 -21.39 22.65 -14.06
N GLY A 173 -21.21 23.22 -12.87
CA GLY A 173 -22.26 23.88 -12.09
C GLY A 173 -23.39 22.93 -11.70
N GLU A 174 -24.64 23.28 -12.04
CA GLU A 174 -25.84 22.49 -11.67
C GLU A 174 -25.79 21.05 -12.18
N ARG A 175 -25.34 20.83 -13.42
CA ARG A 175 -25.21 19.47 -13.98
C ARG A 175 -24.15 18.66 -13.24
N GLY A 176 -23.09 19.32 -12.79
CA GLY A 176 -22.04 18.71 -11.97
C GLY A 176 -22.54 18.19 -10.62
N LYS A 177 -23.55 18.84 -10.01
CA LYS A 177 -24.11 18.39 -8.72
C LYS A 177 -24.69 16.98 -8.78
N HIS A 178 -25.35 16.61 -9.89
CA HIS A 178 -25.88 15.25 -10.06
C HIS A 178 -24.76 14.19 -10.08
N VAL A 179 -23.68 14.49 -10.80
CA VAL A 179 -22.51 13.60 -10.87
C VAL A 179 -21.84 13.52 -9.51
N LEU A 180 -21.70 14.64 -8.80
CA LEU A 180 -21.13 14.67 -7.45
C LEU A 180 -21.91 13.77 -6.48
N ASN A 181 -23.23 13.87 -6.45
CA ASN A 181 -24.06 13.04 -5.57
C ASN A 181 -23.86 11.55 -5.85
N PHE A 182 -23.81 11.15 -7.13
CA PHE A 182 -23.48 9.78 -7.53
C PHE A 182 -22.11 9.33 -6.99
N PHE A 183 -21.09 10.18 -7.08
CA PHE A 183 -19.75 9.87 -6.55
C PHE A 183 -19.73 9.78 -5.01
N ASN A 184 -20.53 10.58 -4.30
CA ASN A 184 -20.64 10.50 -2.84
C ASN A 184 -21.32 9.19 -2.38
N ASP A 185 -22.36 8.76 -3.10
CA ASP A 185 -23.01 7.48 -2.85
C ASP A 185 -22.04 6.32 -3.15
N LEU A 186 -21.29 6.43 -4.25
CA LEU A 186 -20.27 5.46 -4.63
C LEU A 186 -19.13 5.38 -3.60
N ASP A 187 -18.66 6.51 -3.08
CA ASP A 187 -17.65 6.58 -2.02
C ASP A 187 -18.15 5.85 -0.77
N SER A 188 -19.40 6.07 -0.38
CA SER A 188 -20.03 5.38 0.75
C SER A 188 -20.09 3.86 0.57
N VAL A 189 -20.32 3.38 -0.66
CA VAL A 189 -20.31 1.94 -0.98
C VAL A 189 -18.89 1.38 -0.95
N ILE A 190 -17.92 2.10 -1.54
CA ILE A 190 -16.51 1.68 -1.55
C ILE A 190 -15.96 1.63 -0.11
N MET A 191 -16.30 2.58 0.74
CA MET A 191 -15.89 2.56 2.15
C MET A 191 -16.45 1.35 2.89
N LYS A 192 -17.69 0.94 2.63
CA LYS A 192 -18.23 -0.33 3.17
C LYS A 192 -17.48 -1.56 2.64
N MET A 193 -17.04 -1.55 1.38
CA MET A 193 -16.19 -2.61 0.84
C MET A 193 -14.83 -2.63 1.55
N VAL A 194 -14.24 -1.47 1.83
CA VAL A 194 -13.02 -1.37 2.64
C VAL A 194 -13.23 -1.99 4.01
N ASP A 195 -14.35 -1.74 4.69
CA ASP A 195 -14.66 -2.34 5.99
C ASP A 195 -14.71 -3.89 5.92
N ILE A 196 -15.31 -4.44 4.86
CA ILE A 196 -15.36 -5.90 4.64
C ILE A 196 -13.95 -6.47 4.45
N VAL A 197 -13.11 -5.83 3.62
CA VAL A 197 -11.73 -6.27 3.40
C VAL A 197 -10.91 -6.13 4.69
N MET A 198 -11.10 -5.05 5.45
CA MET A 198 -10.42 -4.81 6.71
C MET A 198 -10.84 -5.79 7.81
N ALA A 199 -12.06 -6.33 7.77
CA ALA A 199 -12.47 -7.41 8.68
C ALA A 199 -11.63 -8.70 8.49
N LEU A 200 -11.10 -8.93 7.28
CA LEU A 200 -10.19 -10.05 6.98
C LEU A 200 -8.74 -9.76 7.40
N ALA A 201 -8.39 -8.51 7.70
CA ALA A 201 -7.02 -8.09 7.98
C ALA A 201 -6.32 -8.87 9.12
N PRO A 202 -6.96 -9.19 10.27
CA PRO A 202 -6.30 -9.95 11.32
C PRO A 202 -5.77 -11.32 10.84
N ILE A 203 -6.53 -11.99 9.98
CA ILE A 203 -6.18 -13.31 9.44
C ILE A 203 -5.16 -13.18 8.30
N GLY A 204 -5.36 -12.20 7.41
CA GLY A 204 -4.44 -11.93 6.31
C GLY A 204 -3.05 -11.52 6.79
N VAL A 205 -2.98 -10.58 7.73
CA VAL A 205 -1.73 -10.11 8.35
C VAL A 205 -1.03 -11.25 9.09
N PHE A 206 -1.77 -12.05 9.86
CA PHE A 206 -1.23 -13.25 10.51
C PHE A 206 -0.54 -14.17 9.50
N ALA A 207 -1.23 -14.51 8.39
CA ALA A 207 -0.71 -15.43 7.39
C ALA A 207 0.51 -14.87 6.64
N LEU A 208 0.52 -13.57 6.34
CA LEU A 208 1.64 -12.88 5.70
C LEU A 208 2.89 -12.85 6.58
N ILE A 209 2.73 -12.47 7.86
CA ILE A 209 3.84 -12.41 8.82
C ILE A 209 4.36 -13.82 9.09
N ALA A 210 3.47 -14.78 9.38
CA ALA A 210 3.85 -16.17 9.62
C ALA A 210 4.62 -16.76 8.44
N ARG A 211 4.17 -16.55 7.20
CA ARG A 211 4.87 -17.03 6.00
C ARG A 211 6.26 -16.40 5.85
N THR A 212 6.35 -15.07 6.01
CA THR A 212 7.61 -14.35 5.85
C THR A 212 8.65 -14.85 6.85
N PHE A 213 8.29 -14.97 8.12
CA PHE A 213 9.21 -15.44 9.17
C PHE A 213 9.46 -16.96 9.12
N ALA A 214 8.53 -17.77 8.61
CA ALA A 214 8.76 -19.20 8.39
C ALA A 214 9.80 -19.47 7.29
N GLY A 215 9.78 -18.66 6.21
CA GLY A 215 10.68 -18.82 5.07
C GLY A 215 12.05 -18.16 5.25
N GLN A 216 12.09 -16.97 5.86
CA GLN A 216 13.33 -16.18 5.99
C GLN A 216 13.96 -16.24 7.39
N GLY A 217 13.23 -16.75 8.39
CA GLY A 217 13.76 -17.01 9.72
C GLY A 217 14.20 -15.79 10.53
N ILE A 218 14.92 -16.04 11.62
CA ILE A 218 15.61 -15.02 12.42
C ILE A 218 16.84 -14.47 11.66
N ASP A 219 17.33 -15.18 10.65
CA ASP A 219 18.46 -14.75 9.82
C ASP A 219 18.12 -13.51 8.97
N LEU A 220 16.84 -13.16 8.80
CA LEU A 220 16.42 -11.85 8.27
C LEU A 220 16.71 -10.70 9.27
N ILE A 221 16.61 -10.98 10.57
CA ILE A 221 16.75 -9.98 11.64
C ILE A 221 18.21 -9.84 12.09
N LYS A 222 19.00 -10.93 12.12
CA LYS A 222 20.41 -10.90 12.57
C LYS A 222 21.29 -9.84 11.90
N PRO A 223 21.16 -9.54 10.59
CA PRO A 223 21.94 -8.48 9.95
C PRO A 223 21.36 -7.08 10.15
N LEU A 224 20.16 -6.96 10.70
CA LEU A 224 19.45 -5.71 10.98
C LEU A 224 19.59 -5.25 12.44
N MET A 225 20.18 -6.08 13.31
CA MET A 225 20.54 -5.78 14.70
C MET A 225 22.04 -5.55 14.80
#